data_AF-A0A2S9FJQ3-F1
#
_entry.id   AF-A0A2S9FJQ3-F1
#
_cell.length_a   1.000
_cell.length_b   1.000
_cell.length_c   1.000
_cell.angle_alpha   90.00
_cell.angle_beta   90.00
_cell.angle_gamma   90.00
#
_symmetry.space_group_name_H-M   'P 1'
#
loop_
_entity.id
_entity.type
_entity.pdbx_description
1 polymer ?
#
loop_
_entity_poly.entity_id
_entity_poly.type
_entity_poly.pdbx_seq_one_letter_code
_entity_poly.pdbx_strand_id
1 'polypeptide(L)' 'GACALTDKQIRAVDALVTDWRGQGGVAVPGGLTRERLFAGRRRDVLSLYREPVGT' A
#
# COMPACT_ATOMS: atom_id res chain seq x y z
N GLY A 1 -7.32 11.08 -2.96
CA GLY A 1 -6.59 10.05 -3.75
C GLY A 1 -5.12 10.37 -3.71
N ALA A 2 -4.25 9.37 -3.75
CA ALA A 2 -2.81 9.59 -3.82
C ALA A 2 -2.46 10.13 -5.23
N CYS A 3 -2.00 11.37 -5.32
CA CYS A 3 -1.46 11.95 -6.55
C CYS A 3 0.07 11.85 -6.48
N ALA A 4 0.72 11.46 -7.59
CA ALA A 4 2.16 11.16 -7.72
C ALA A 4 2.62 9.78 -7.22
N LEU A 5 2.03 8.71 -7.78
CA LEU A 5 2.57 7.35 -7.64
C LEU A 5 3.79 7.15 -8.54
N THR A 6 4.93 6.85 -7.94
CA THR A 6 6.16 6.35 -8.56
C THR A 6 5.97 4.94 -9.15
N ASP A 7 6.80 4.60 -10.14
CA ASP A 7 6.81 3.29 -10.81
C ASP A 7 6.89 2.10 -9.83
N LYS A 8 7.74 2.25 -8.79
CA LYS A 8 7.89 1.25 -7.73
C LYS A 8 6.59 1.06 -6.93
N GLN A 9 5.83 2.12 -6.69
CA GLN A 9 4.53 2.03 -6.01
C GLN A 9 3.49 1.35 -6.90
N ILE A 10 3.47 1.67 -8.20
CA ILE A 10 2.54 1.03 -9.16
C ILE A 10 2.79 -0.48 -9.20
N ARG A 11 4.06 -0.92 -9.29
CA ARG A 11 4.43 -2.34 -9.28
C ARG A 11 4.09 -3.05 -7.97
N ALA A 12 4.22 -2.37 -6.84
CA ALA A 12 3.84 -2.94 -5.54
C ALA A 12 2.32 -3.14 -5.42
N VAL A 13 1.53 -2.21 -5.96
CA VAL A 13 0.06 -2.35 -6.05
C VAL A 13 -0.33 -3.46 -7.03
N ASP A 14 0.33 -3.54 -8.19
CA ASP A 14 0.09 -4.58 -9.20
C ASP A 14 0.39 -5.99 -8.66
N ALA A 15 1.53 -6.16 -7.99
CA ALA A 15 1.88 -7.41 -7.31
C ALA A 15 0.86 -7.75 -6.22
N LEU A 16 0.39 -6.75 -5.45
CA LEU A 16 -0.68 -6.96 -4.50
C LEU A 16 -1.97 -7.43 -5.20
N VAL A 17 -2.43 -6.78 -6.26
CA VAL A 17 -3.67 -7.20 -6.95
C VAL A 17 -3.53 -8.60 -7.55
N THR A 18 -2.36 -8.95 -8.06
CA THR A 18 -2.10 -10.21 -8.78
C THR A 18 -1.84 -11.40 -7.84
N ASP A 19 -1.07 -11.20 -6.76
CA ASP A 19 -0.62 -12.29 -5.87
C ASP A 19 -1.43 -12.41 -4.57
N TRP A 20 -2.42 -11.54 -4.35
CA TRP A 20 -3.17 -11.55 -3.09
C TRP A 20 -4.00 -12.81 -2.90
N ARG A 21 -3.57 -13.64 -1.96
CA ARG A 21 -4.31 -14.83 -1.48
C ARG A 21 -4.50 -14.83 0.04
N GLY A 22 -4.69 -13.65 0.64
CA GLY A 22 -4.96 -13.50 2.07
C GLY A 22 -3.74 -13.23 2.96
N GLN A 23 -2.64 -12.71 2.41
CA GLN A 23 -1.37 -12.52 3.12
C GLN A 23 -1.31 -11.27 4.03
N GLY A 24 -2.36 -10.44 4.06
CA GLY A 24 -2.36 -9.17 4.80
C GLY A 24 -1.81 -7.99 3.98
N GLY A 25 -1.84 -6.77 4.52
CA GLY A 25 -1.51 -5.56 3.76
C GLY A 25 -0.06 -5.49 3.28
N VAL A 26 0.16 -5.11 2.02
CA VAL A 26 1.48 -4.91 1.41
C VAL A 26 1.94 -3.48 1.66
N ALA A 27 3.17 -3.33 2.16
CA ALA A 27 3.81 -2.04 2.31
C ALA A 27 4.05 -1.41 0.93
N VAL A 28 3.42 -0.27 0.69
CA VAL A 28 3.67 0.57 -0.47
C VAL A 28 4.43 1.82 0.00
N PRO A 29 5.38 2.35 -0.79
CA PRO A 29 5.98 3.63 -0.45
C PRO A 29 4.88 4.70 -0.35
N GLY A 30 4.96 5.60 0.62
CA GLY A 30 4.11 6.79 0.72
C GLY A 30 4.92 8.03 0.34
N GLY A 31 4.30 9.01 -0.33
CA GLY A 31 4.96 10.29 -0.66
C GLY A 31 5.30 11.18 0.55
N LEU A 32 5.05 10.71 1.78
CA LEU A 32 5.36 11.43 3.02
C LEU A 32 6.49 10.72 3.78
N THR A 33 7.55 11.47 4.07
CA THR A 33 8.65 11.03 4.94
C THR A 33 8.11 10.75 6.36
N ARG A 34 8.44 9.57 6.92
CA ARG A 34 8.03 9.05 8.25
C ARG A 34 6.67 8.34 8.35
N GLU A 35 6.03 8.02 7.24
CA GLU A 35 4.83 7.20 7.25
C GLU A 35 5.00 5.94 6.39
N ARG A 36 4.58 4.78 6.91
CA ARG A 36 4.45 3.57 6.10
C ARG A 36 3.03 3.49 5.59
N LEU A 37 2.90 3.37 4.28
CA LEU A 37 1.62 3.22 3.62
C LEU A 37 1.42 1.74 3.33
N PHE A 38 0.24 1.22 3.61
CA PHE A 38 -0.11 -0.18 3.38
C PHE A 38 -1.34 -0.25 2.50
N ALA A 39 -1.25 -1.03 1.43
CA ALA A 39 -2.40 -1.43 0.63
C ALA A 39 -2.89 -2.78 1.14
N GLY A 40 -4.18 -2.92 1.43
CA GLY A 40 -4.76 -4.19 1.85
C GLY A 40 -6.19 -4.34 1.37
N ARG A 41 -6.64 -5.58 1.14
CA ARG A 41 -8.04 -5.87 0.82
C ARG A 41 -8.84 -6.08 2.10
N ARG A 42 -9.88 -5.28 2.32
CA ARG A 42 -10.81 -5.43 3.44
C ARG A 42 -12.23 -5.52 2.90
N ARG A 43 -12.95 -6.60 3.22
CA ARG A 43 -14.34 -6.83 2.78
C ARG A 43 -14.52 -6.62 1.26
N ASP A 44 -13.64 -7.26 0.49
CA ASP A 44 -13.57 -7.16 -0.98
C ASP A 44 -13.17 -5.81 -1.58
N VAL A 45 -12.88 -4.81 -0.75
CA VAL A 45 -12.45 -3.49 -1.22
C VAL A 45 -10.96 -3.29 -0.98
N LEU A 46 -10.25 -2.80 -2.01
CA LEU A 46 -8.88 -2.34 -1.87
C LEU A 46 -8.86 -1.07 -1.01
N SER A 47 -8.21 -1.14 0.15
CA SER A 47 -8.10 -0.06 1.11
C SER A 47 -6.64 0.32 1.32
N LEU A 48 -6.39 1.62 1.48
CA LEU A 48 -5.08 2.15 1.81
C LEU A 48 -5.11 2.67 3.24
N TYR A 49 -4.17 2.23 4.07
CA TYR A 49 -4.02 2.72 5.45
C TYR A 49 -2.57 3.10 5.72
N ARG A 50 -2.37 3.99 6.70
CA ARG A 50 -1.05 4.55 7.04
C ARG A 50 -0.72 4.13 8.45
N GLU A 51 0.46 3.60 8.68
CA GLU A 51 1.01 3.42 10.02
C GLU A 51 2.15 4.44 10.25
N PRO A 52 2.10 5.20 11.36
CA PRO A 52 3.21 6.05 11.75
C PRO A 52 4.42 5.18 12.07
N VAL A 53 5.58 5.54 11.50
CA VAL A 53 6.84 4.89 11.90
C VAL A 53 7.27 5.56 13.19
N GLY A 54 7.09 4.87 14.32
CA GLY A 54 7.55 5.34 15.63
C GLY A 54 9.02 5.77 15.59
N THR A 55 9.33 6.86 16.28
CA THR A 55 10.70 7.37 16.46
C THR A 55 11.49 6.44 17.38
#